data_AF-A0A7J2RBW6-F1
#
_entry.id   AF-A0A7J2RBW6-F1
#
_cell.length_a   1.000
_cell.length_b   1.000
_cell.length_c   1.000
_cell.angle_alpha   90.00
_cell.angle_beta   90.00
_cell.angle_gamma   90.00
#
_symmetry.space_group_name_H-M   'P 1'
#
loop_
_entity.id
_entity.type
_entity.pdbx_description
1 polymer ?
#
loop_
_entity_poly.entity_id
_entity_poly.type
_entity_poly.pdbx_seq_one_letter_code
_entity_poly.pdbx_strand_id
1 'polypeptide(L)' 'MILTKEIFEQGKSSNGSWSGKQLALFGVTIKLNKGWKKTIIGQEWPKEIINQFINLKNKHLKKPLGQMSLSL' A
#
# COMPACT_ATOMS: atom_id res chain seq x y z
N MET A 1 16.22 -2.06 1.72
CA MET A 1 15.88 -0.63 1.85
C MET A 1 15.07 -0.44 3.13
N ILE A 2 15.41 0.54 3.96
CA ILE A 2 14.72 0.76 5.24
C ILE A 2 13.33 1.36 4.99
N LEU A 3 12.29 0.74 5.54
CA LEU A 3 10.94 1.29 5.53
C LEU A 3 10.83 2.39 6.59
N THR A 4 11.07 3.64 6.21
CA THR A 4 10.91 4.78 7.12
C THR A 4 9.44 5.12 7.33
N LYS A 5 9.16 5.88 8.39
CA LYS A 5 7.80 6.41 8.66
C LYS A 5 7.29 7.24 7.48
N GLU A 6 8.17 7.99 6.81
CA GLU A 6 7.83 8.80 5.64
C GLU A 6 7.34 7.94 4.47
N ILE A 7 8.08 6.89 4.11
CA ILE A 7 7.70 5.94 3.05
C ILE A 7 6.40 5.23 3.41
N PHE A 8 6.25 4.87 4.68
CA PHE A 8 5.05 4.21 5.17
C PHE A 8 3.80 5.09 5.04
N GLU A 9 3.91 6.39 5.35
CA GLU A 9 2.83 7.37 5.17
C GLU A 9 2.57 7.68 3.67
N GLN A 10 3.58 7.59 2.79
CA GLN A 10 3.36 7.77 1.35
C GLN A 10 2.39 6.74 0.76
N GLY A 11 2.46 5.49 1.25
CA GLY A 11 1.56 4.40 0.85
C GLY A 11 0.15 4.49 1.43
N LYS A 12 -0.13 5.46 2.30
CA LYS A 12 -1.46 5.69 2.88
C LYS A 12 -2.43 6.14 1.79
N SER A 13 -3.61 5.51 1.76
CA SER A 13 -4.64 5.88 0.79
C SER A 13 -5.30 7.21 1.16
N SER A 14 -6.07 7.78 0.23
CA SER A 14 -6.71 9.08 0.42
C SER A 14 -7.70 9.13 1.60
N ASN A 15 -8.19 7.97 2.06
CA ASN A 15 -9.07 7.86 3.23
C ASN A 15 -8.29 7.71 4.57
N GLY A 16 -6.96 7.84 4.54
CA GLY A 16 -6.11 7.75 5.72
C GLY A 16 -5.80 6.32 6.19
N SER A 17 -6.19 5.28 5.45
CA SER A 17 -5.95 3.88 5.81
C SER A 17 -5.07 3.14 4.79
N TRP A 18 -4.55 1.98 5.20
CA TRP A 18 -3.83 1.03 4.34
C TRP A 18 -4.73 -0.18 4.06
N SER A 19 -4.74 -0.65 2.82
CA SER A 19 -5.53 -1.82 2.42
C SER A 19 -4.93 -3.12 2.97
N GLY A 20 -5.75 -4.16 3.19
CA GLY A 20 -5.24 -5.46 3.64
C GLY A 20 -4.18 -6.06 2.73
N LYS A 21 -4.26 -5.82 1.41
CA LYS A 21 -3.22 -6.23 0.44
C LYS A 21 -1.87 -5.55 0.71
N GLN A 22 -1.87 -4.29 1.14
CA GLN A 22 -0.66 -3.56 1.51
C GLN A 22 -0.05 -4.11 2.80
N LEU A 23 -0.89 -4.47 3.77
CA LEU A 23 -0.45 -5.04 5.04
C LEU A 23 0.10 -6.46 4.89
N ALA A 24 -0.51 -7.26 3.99
CA ALA A 24 -0.08 -8.61 3.68
C ALA A 24 1.34 -8.68 3.10
N LEU A 25 1.79 -7.64 2.38
CA LEU A 25 3.17 -7.54 1.88
C LEU A 25 4.22 -7.55 3.00
N PHE A 26 3.84 -7.11 4.18
CA PHE A 26 4.70 -7.09 5.36
C PHE A 26 4.36 -8.23 6.34
N GLY A 27 3.55 -9.21 5.92
CA GLY A 27 3.10 -10.31 6.78
C GLY A 27 2.14 -9.87 7.89
N VAL A 28 1.59 -8.65 7.82
CA VAL A 28 0.67 -8.13 8.84
C VAL A 28 -0.74 -8.63 8.55
N THR A 29 -1.17 -9.63 9.32
CA THR A 29 -2.58 -10.03 9.38
C THR A 29 -3.39 -9.02 10.20
N ILE A 30 -4.52 -8.54 9.65
CA ILE A 30 -5.44 -7.55 10.26
C ILE A 30 -6.05 -8.01 11.60
N LYS A 31 -5.76 -9.23 12.07
CA LYS A 31 -6.09 -9.70 13.42
C LYS A 31 -5.31 -8.90 14.49
N LEU A 32 -5.79 -7.68 14.75
CA LEU A 32 -5.86 -6.98 16.04
C LEU A 32 -4.59 -6.79 16.88
N ASN A 33 -3.38 -6.95 16.35
CA ASN A 33 -2.20 -6.66 17.16
C ASN A 33 -1.95 -5.14 17.24
N LYS A 34 -2.36 -4.52 18.34
CA LYS A 34 -2.06 -3.10 18.64
C LYS A 34 -0.53 -2.92 18.60
N GLY A 35 -0.03 -2.17 17.61
CA GLY A 35 1.40 -1.84 17.52
C GLY A 35 2.18 -2.45 16.35
N TRP A 36 1.56 -3.20 15.44
CA TRP A 36 2.22 -3.76 14.25
C TRP A 36 2.98 -2.73 13.40
N LYS A 37 2.59 -1.45 13.43
CA LYS A 37 3.33 -0.39 12.73
C LYS A 37 4.78 -0.30 13.20
N LYS A 38 5.03 -0.46 14.51
CA LYS A 38 6.38 -0.42 15.08
C LYS A 38 7.22 -1.64 14.70
N THR A 39 6.59 -2.75 14.31
CA THR A 39 7.31 -3.97 13.94
C THR A 39 7.80 -3.94 12.50
N ILE A 40 7.23 -3.08 11.65
CA ILE A 40 7.61 -2.97 10.23
C ILE A 40 8.38 -1.69 9.92
N ILE A 41 8.08 -0.58 10.61
CA ILE A 41 8.77 0.71 10.41
C ILE A 41 10.17 0.62 11.01
N GLY A 42 11.17 1.05 10.26
CA GLY A 42 12.58 0.97 10.63
C GLY A 42 13.23 -0.38 10.28
N GLN A 43 12.47 -1.35 9.79
CA GLN A 43 13.02 -2.60 9.27
C GLN A 43 13.45 -2.46 7.82
N GLU A 44 14.40 -3.31 7.43
CA GLU A 44 14.85 -3.41 6.07
C GLU A 44 13.96 -4.35 5.27
N TRP A 45 13.40 -3.84 4.18
CA TRP A 45 12.57 -4.60 3.26
C TRP A 45 13.16 -4.60 1.85
N PRO A 46 12.85 -5.63 1.04
CA PRO A 46 13.15 -5.60 -0.38
C PRO A 46 12.52 -4.36 -1.03
N LYS A 47 13.28 -3.69 -1.89
CA LYS A 47 12.82 -2.49 -2.60
C LYS A 47 11.53 -2.76 -3.39
N GLU A 48 11.41 -3.95 -3.94
CA GLU A 48 10.21 -4.41 -4.67
C GLU A 48 8.96 -4.41 -3.80
N ILE A 49 9.08 -4.86 -2.54
CA ILE A 49 7.97 -4.89 -1.58
C ILE A 49 7.52 -3.46 -1.24
N ILE A 50 8.48 -2.55 -1.00
CA ILE A 50 8.18 -1.13 -0.74
C ILE A 50 7.50 -0.49 -1.95
N ASN A 51 8.00 -0.74 -3.17
CA ASN A 51 7.41 -0.21 -4.39
C ASN A 51 6.00 -0.77 -4.62
N GLN A 52 5.78 -2.06 -4.40
CA GLN A 52 4.45 -2.67 -4.49
C GLN A 52 3.49 -2.07 -3.46
N PHE A 53 3.97 -1.83 -2.23
CA PHE A 53 3.20 -1.19 -1.17
C PHE A 53 2.71 0.20 -1.57
N ILE A 54 3.59 1.05 -2.10
CA ILE A 54 3.24 2.39 -2.58
C ILE A 54 2.28 2.30 -3.79
N ASN A 55 2.54 1.39 -4.72
CA ASN A 55 1.74 1.23 -5.95
C ASN A 55 0.34 0.62 -5.71
N LEU A 56 0.13 -0.03 -4.56
CA LEU A 56 -1.19 -0.50 -4.14
C LEU A 56 -2.08 0.63 -3.60
N LYS A 57 -1.51 1.80 -3.30
CA LYS A 57 -2.27 3.00 -2.93
C LYS A 57 -3.32 3.29 -4.00
N ASN A 58 -4.58 3.42 -3.57
CA ASN A 58 -5.67 3.82 -4.46
C ASN A 58 -5.83 2.94 -5.71
N LYS A 59 -5.33 1.69 -5.73
CA LYS A 59 -5.49 0.79 -6.88
C LYS A 59 -6.97 0.50 -7.20
N HIS A 60 -7.84 0.60 -6.19
CA HIS A 60 -9.30 0.53 -6.33
C HIS A 60 -9.92 1.76 -7.03
N LEU A 61 -9.17 2.86 -7.16
CA LEU A 61 -9.57 4.09 -7.88
C LEU A 61 -9.10 4.11 -9.33
N LYS A 62 -8.47 3.04 -9.84
CA LYS A 62 -8.30 2.89 -11.29
C LYS A 62 -9.69 2.81 -11.92
N LYS A 63 -10.22 3.97 -12.33
CA LYS A 63 -11.25 4.06 -13.36
C LYS A 63 -10.83 3.13 -14.50
N PRO A 64 -11.73 2.33 -15.08
CA PRO A 64 -11.47 1.85 -16.42
C PRO A 64 -11.17 3.10 -17.27
N LEU A 65 -10.02 3.11 -17.94
CA LEU A 65 -9.82 3.97 -19.10
C LEU A 65 -11.09 3.82 -19.95
N GLY A 66 -11.65 4.97 -20.34
CA GLY A 66 -13.03 5.08 -20.75
C GLY A 66 -13.49 4.02 -21.74
N GLN A 67 -14.80 3.79 -21.74
CA GLN A 67 -15.52 3.47 -22.95
C GLN A 67 -14.92 4.29 -24.12
N MET A 68 -14.03 3.69 -24.91
CA MET A 68 -13.84 4.11 -26.29
C MET A 68 -15.09 3.62 -27.01
N SER A 69 -16.15 4.44 -26.96
CA SER A 69 -17.14 4.43 -28.03
C SER A 69 -16.38 4.86 -29.28
N LEU A 70 -15.93 3.87 -30.04
CA LEU A 70 -15.53 4.06 -31.42
C LEU A 70 -16.83 4.26 -32.20
N SER A 71 -17.33 5.49 -32.20
CA SER A 71 -18.40 5.89 -33.11
C SER A 71 -17.75 6.13 -34.46
N LEU A 72 -17.86 5.13 -35.34
CA LEU A 72 -17.66 5.25 -36.79
C LEU A 72 -18.81 6.06 -37.42
#